data_AF-A0A553V4S5-F1
#
_entry.id   AF-A0A553V4S5-F1
#
_cell.length_a   1.000
_cell.length_b   1.000
_cell.length_c   1.000
_cell.angle_alpha   90.00
_cell.angle_beta   90.00
_cell.angle_gamma   90.00
#
_symmetry.space_group_name_H-M   'P 1'
#
loop_
_entity.id
_entity.type
_entity.pdbx_description
1 polymer ?
#
loop_
_entity_poly.entity_id
_entity_poly.type
_entity_poly.pdbx_seq_one_letter_code
_entity_poly.pdbx_strand_id
1 'polypeptide(L)'
;MTWVSGGQAFVARAPSLRAQLAPLPAPAVAAAWVGNVAWGALPSAGLIVTLDGPPETRVVGRVAKLSQQRIYLQDGTALNYSGGAAGGVLGTPSAVLTGGDGEEYALVGGNLYRPGSPASLLSPARLGTDAPAYVYRLPGRGVAVSSLPSVQTGQGLYRLTGSALERLGSGDQPVASVPHGPGLIGAVGGRIVTLSAAGQIRVFLPDLREVRP
;
A
#
# COMPACT_ATOMS: atom_id res chain seq x y z
N MET A 1 2.64 -7.26 -6.70
CA MET A 1 1.95 -6.94 -5.42
C MET A 1 2.61 -7.67 -4.28
N THR A 2 2.60 -7.09 -3.08
CA THR A 2 3.14 -7.66 -1.84
C THR A 2 2.18 -7.35 -0.71
N TRP A 3 1.99 -8.27 0.22
CA TRP A 3 1.16 -8.04 1.41
C TRP A 3 1.63 -8.91 2.57
N VAL A 4 1.14 -8.56 3.77
CA VAL A 4 1.34 -9.34 4.99
C VAL A 4 -0.03 -9.73 5.53
N SER A 5 -0.20 -11.00 5.92
CA SER A 5 -1.40 -11.50 6.58
C SER A 5 -1.01 -12.50 7.67
N GLY A 6 -1.52 -12.32 8.90
CA GLY A 6 -1.18 -13.21 10.02
C GLY A 6 0.32 -13.33 10.33
N GLY A 7 1.12 -12.29 10.03
CA GLY A 7 2.58 -12.33 10.16
C GLY A 7 3.32 -13.02 9.00
N GLN A 8 2.60 -13.57 8.03
CA GLN A 8 3.18 -14.16 6.82
C GLN A 8 3.27 -13.11 5.72
N ALA A 9 4.37 -13.09 4.96
CA ALA A 9 4.55 -12.20 3.82
C ALA A 9 4.33 -12.96 2.51
N PHE A 10 3.63 -12.31 1.58
CA PHE A 10 3.30 -12.89 0.29
C PHE A 10 3.73 -11.95 -0.84
N VAL A 11 4.09 -12.56 -1.96
CA VAL A 11 4.47 -11.89 -3.20
C VAL A 11 3.60 -12.44 -4.33
N ALA A 12 3.18 -11.57 -5.24
CA ALA A 12 2.63 -12.01 -6.53
C ALA A 12 3.14 -11.09 -7.64
N ARG A 13 3.81 -11.66 -8.65
CA ARG A 13 4.35 -10.93 -9.81
C ARG A 13 3.38 -10.97 -10.98
N ALA A 14 3.26 -9.85 -11.69
CA ALA A 14 2.66 -9.85 -13.01
C ALA A 14 3.56 -10.61 -14.01
N PRO A 15 2.98 -11.25 -15.05
CA PRO A 15 1.56 -11.24 -15.39
C PRO A 15 0.71 -12.22 -14.56
N SER A 16 1.29 -13.32 -14.07
CA SER A 16 0.53 -14.44 -13.50
C SER A 16 -0.18 -14.14 -12.18
N LEU A 17 0.26 -13.12 -11.44
CA LEU A 17 -0.25 -12.68 -10.14
C LEU A 17 -0.59 -13.85 -9.19
N ARG A 18 0.19 -14.93 -9.25
CA ARG A 18 0.04 -16.07 -8.36
C ARG A 18 0.63 -15.72 -7.01
N ALA A 19 -0.17 -15.88 -5.95
CA ALA A 19 0.30 -15.70 -4.58
C ALA A 19 1.39 -16.74 -4.24
N GLN A 20 2.52 -16.26 -3.74
CA GLN A 20 3.63 -17.06 -3.25
C GLN A 20 3.95 -16.62 -1.82
N LEU A 21 3.98 -17.58 -0.90
CA LEU A 21 4.43 -17.35 0.47
C LEU A 21 5.95 -17.21 0.48
N ALA A 22 6.46 -16.13 1.06
CA ALA A 22 7.88 -15.96 1.31
C ALA A 22 8.25 -16.61 2.64
N PRO A 23 9.22 -17.56 2.68
CA PRO A 23 9.66 -18.15 3.94
C PRO A 23 10.42 -17.10 4.74
N LEU A 24 9.99 -16.88 5.99
CA LEU A 24 10.57 -15.88 6.89
C LEU A 24 10.90 -16.50 8.25
N PRO A 25 12.03 -16.10 8.88
CA PRO A 25 12.43 -16.61 10.19
C PRO A 25 11.62 -16.00 11.34
N ALA A 26 10.85 -14.95 11.08
CA ALA A 26 10.03 -14.25 12.05
C ALA A 26 8.79 -13.65 11.36
N PRO A 27 7.73 -13.30 12.12
CA PRO A 27 6.57 -12.61 11.57
C PRO A 27 6.93 -11.27 10.92
N ALA A 28 6.40 -11.04 9.70
CA ALA A 28 6.47 -9.75 9.04
C ALA A 28 5.35 -8.81 9.50
N VAL A 29 5.55 -7.50 9.36
CA VAL A 29 4.51 -6.46 9.60
C VAL A 29 4.24 -5.56 8.40
N ALA A 30 5.16 -5.51 7.45
CA ALA A 30 5.02 -4.73 6.23
C ALA A 30 5.76 -5.41 5.09
N ALA A 31 5.28 -5.17 3.86
CA ALA A 31 5.94 -5.58 2.65
C ALA A 31 5.73 -4.54 1.55
N ALA A 32 6.75 -4.29 0.74
CA ALA A 32 6.70 -3.32 -0.35
C ALA A 32 7.54 -3.74 -1.55
N TRP A 33 7.18 -3.23 -2.72
CA TRP A 33 8.02 -3.31 -3.92
C TRP A 33 8.89 -2.07 -4.02
N VAL A 34 10.20 -2.29 -4.23
CA VAL A 34 11.20 -1.25 -4.53
C VAL A 34 11.84 -1.61 -5.87
N GLY A 35 11.43 -0.89 -6.92
CA GLY A 35 11.73 -1.32 -8.29
C GLY A 35 11.24 -2.76 -8.54
N ASN A 36 12.17 -3.65 -8.87
CA ASN A 36 11.89 -5.05 -9.17
C ASN A 36 12.13 -6.01 -7.99
N VAL A 37 12.40 -5.51 -6.79
CA VAL A 37 12.66 -6.31 -5.58
C VAL A 37 11.52 -6.12 -4.58
N ALA A 38 11.01 -7.21 -4.04
CA ALA A 38 10.05 -7.18 -2.94
C ALA A 38 10.80 -7.26 -1.62
N TRP A 39 10.44 -6.40 -0.67
CA TRP A 39 11.01 -6.36 0.68
C TRP A 39 9.94 -6.66 1.72
N GLY A 40 10.35 -7.29 2.81
CA GLY A 40 9.53 -7.58 3.98
C GLY A 40 10.23 -7.09 5.25
N ALA A 41 9.44 -6.60 6.20
CA ALA A 41 9.91 -6.04 7.45
C ALA A 41 9.67 -6.99 8.62
N LEU A 42 10.74 -7.33 9.34
CA LEU A 42 10.76 -8.22 10.51
C LEU A 42 11.09 -7.41 11.77
N PRO A 43 10.10 -6.82 12.46
CA PRO A 43 10.36 -5.80 13.47
C PRO A 43 10.98 -6.36 14.74
N SER A 44 10.67 -7.61 15.13
CA SER A 44 11.25 -8.26 16.30
C SER A 44 12.75 -8.50 16.16
N ALA A 45 13.21 -8.75 14.92
CA ALA A 45 14.62 -8.92 14.59
C ALA A 45 15.30 -7.58 14.24
N GLY A 46 14.55 -6.51 14.03
CA GLY A 46 15.07 -5.22 13.58
C GLY A 46 15.59 -5.23 12.14
N LEU A 47 15.01 -6.09 11.28
CA LEU A 47 15.50 -6.36 9.93
C LEU A 47 14.49 -6.00 8.85
N ILE A 48 15.01 -5.73 7.65
CA ILE A 48 14.28 -5.97 6.40
C ILE A 48 15.01 -7.05 5.60
N VAL A 49 14.24 -7.85 4.88
CA VAL A 49 14.73 -8.93 4.02
C VAL A 49 14.05 -8.87 2.68
N THR A 50 14.72 -9.33 1.63
CA THR A 50 14.10 -9.50 0.32
C THR A 50 13.17 -10.70 0.34
N LEU A 51 11.92 -10.49 -0.03
CA LEU A 51 10.91 -11.54 -0.20
C LEU A 51 11.03 -12.21 -1.57
N ASP A 52 11.48 -11.44 -2.56
CA ASP A 52 11.61 -11.88 -3.94
C ASP A 52 12.52 -10.90 -4.73
N GLY A 53 13.43 -11.47 -5.53
CA GLY A 53 14.63 -10.80 -6.04
C GLY A 53 15.92 -11.40 -5.43
N PRO A 54 17.10 -10.78 -5.68
CA PRO A 54 18.35 -11.22 -5.06
C PRO A 54 18.26 -11.22 -3.53
N PRO A 55 18.78 -12.26 -2.84
CA PRO A 55 18.66 -12.38 -1.40
C PRO A 55 19.50 -11.33 -0.69
N GLU A 56 18.85 -10.46 0.08
CA GLU A 56 19.52 -9.46 0.92
C GLU A 56 18.84 -9.34 2.29
N THR A 57 19.62 -8.93 3.29
CA THR A 57 19.15 -8.63 4.65
C THR A 57 19.82 -7.36 5.13
N ARG A 58 19.05 -6.46 5.76
CA ARG A 58 19.56 -5.19 6.30
C ARG A 58 19.06 -4.97 7.72
N VAL A 59 19.95 -4.53 8.60
CA VAL A 59 19.61 -4.10 9.97
C VAL A 59 19.16 -2.66 9.92
N VAL A 60 17.92 -2.41 10.33
CA VAL A 60 17.25 -1.10 10.19
C VAL A 60 16.48 -0.69 11.44
N GLY A 61 16.43 -1.55 12.46
CA GLY A 61 15.64 -1.32 13.66
C GLY A 61 14.17 -1.73 13.50
N ARG A 62 13.33 -1.30 14.44
CA ARG A 62 11.93 -1.74 14.51
C ARG A 62 11.08 -1.05 13.46
N VAL A 63 10.87 -1.71 12.32
CA VAL A 63 10.08 -1.19 11.21
C VAL A 63 8.58 -1.25 11.51
N ALA A 64 7.85 -0.20 11.12
CA ALA A 64 6.39 -0.14 11.16
C ALA A 64 5.76 -0.29 9.76
N LYS A 65 6.32 0.40 8.75
CA LYS A 65 5.80 0.42 7.38
C LYS A 65 6.92 0.54 6.34
N LEU A 66 6.63 0.09 5.12
CA LEU A 66 7.51 0.19 3.96
C LEU A 66 6.77 0.90 2.83
N SER A 67 7.42 1.84 2.14
CA SER A 67 6.98 2.44 0.88
C SER A 67 7.95 2.08 -0.25
N GLN A 68 7.82 2.66 -1.44
CA GLN A 68 8.77 2.40 -2.53
C GLN A 68 10.12 3.06 -2.28
N GLN A 69 10.22 4.01 -1.35
CA GLN A 69 11.44 4.79 -1.13
C GLN A 69 11.93 4.78 0.31
N ARG A 70 11.05 4.51 1.29
CA ARG A 70 11.35 4.66 2.71
C ARG A 70 10.95 3.44 3.55
N ILE A 71 11.75 3.25 4.60
CA ILE A 71 11.56 2.31 5.69
C ILE A 71 11.17 3.16 6.89
N TYR A 72 9.91 3.08 7.32
CA TYR A 72 9.42 3.85 8.47
C TYR A 72 9.54 3.01 9.74
N LEU A 73 10.20 3.55 10.75
CA LEU A 73 10.40 2.90 12.04
C LEU A 73 9.22 3.19 13.00
N GLN A 74 9.14 2.42 14.08
CA GLN A 74 8.06 2.53 15.08
C GLN A 74 8.05 3.86 15.82
N ASP A 75 9.16 4.60 15.85
CA ASP A 75 9.24 5.95 16.43
C ASP A 75 8.85 7.07 15.44
N GLY A 76 8.59 6.72 14.17
CA GLY A 76 8.25 7.65 13.09
C GLY A 76 9.45 8.16 12.29
N THR A 77 10.69 7.87 12.72
CA THR A 77 11.88 8.13 11.88
C THR A 77 11.86 7.24 10.65
N ALA A 78 12.61 7.64 9.62
CA ALA A 78 12.67 6.89 8.38
C ALA A 78 14.11 6.71 7.88
N LEU A 79 14.35 5.59 7.22
CA LEU A 79 15.56 5.31 6.48
C LEU A 79 15.21 5.15 5.00
N ASN A 80 16.15 5.44 4.11
CA ASN A 80 16.09 4.93 2.75
C ASN A 80 16.54 3.46 2.72
N TYR A 81 16.35 2.79 1.59
CA TYR A 81 16.74 1.38 1.49
C TYR A 81 18.25 1.18 1.65
N SER A 82 19.12 2.12 1.27
CA SER A 82 20.57 2.02 1.53
C SER A 82 20.99 2.18 3.00
N GLY A 83 20.04 2.41 3.92
CA GLY A 83 20.29 2.59 5.36
C GLY A 83 20.61 4.03 5.77
N GLY A 84 20.61 4.97 4.83
CA GLY A 84 20.78 6.39 5.12
C GLY A 84 19.51 7.01 5.72
N ALA A 85 19.68 8.00 6.59
CA ALA A 85 18.57 8.74 7.16
C ALA A 85 17.69 9.38 6.07
N ALA A 86 16.38 9.34 6.27
CA ALA A 86 15.38 9.97 5.43
C ALA A 86 14.39 10.77 6.31
N GLY A 87 13.70 11.74 5.70
CA GLY A 87 12.66 12.50 6.39
C GLY A 87 11.58 11.60 6.97
N GLY A 88 11.24 11.77 8.24
CA GLY A 88 10.24 10.96 8.94
C GLY A 88 8.92 11.68 9.17
N VAL A 89 8.10 11.13 10.05
CA VAL A 89 6.92 11.76 10.65
C VAL A 89 7.00 11.64 12.16
N LEU A 90 6.23 12.44 12.89
CA LEU A 90 6.10 12.26 14.34
C LEU A 90 5.09 11.16 14.64
N GLY A 91 5.55 10.03 15.18
CA GLY A 91 4.72 8.89 15.56
C GLY A 91 4.58 7.82 14.46
N THR A 92 3.90 6.73 14.80
CA THR A 92 3.78 5.54 13.94
C THR A 92 2.76 5.75 12.82
N PRO A 93 3.16 5.63 11.55
CA PRO A 93 2.21 5.73 10.44
C PRO A 93 1.30 4.51 10.35
N SER A 94 -0.01 4.75 10.21
CA SER A 94 -1.00 3.70 9.94
C SER A 94 -0.98 3.26 8.48
N ALA A 95 -0.62 4.16 7.57
CA ALA A 95 -0.37 3.89 6.15
C ALA A 95 0.73 4.78 5.60
N VAL A 96 1.46 4.29 4.59
CA VAL A 96 2.47 5.05 3.84
C VAL A 96 2.35 4.74 2.36
N LEU A 97 2.64 5.71 1.51
CA LEU A 97 2.57 5.55 0.06
C LEU A 97 3.51 6.51 -0.65
N THR A 98 4.18 6.02 -1.69
CA THR A 98 4.85 6.86 -2.68
C THR A 98 3.81 7.35 -3.69
N GLY A 99 3.65 8.67 -3.80
CA GLY A 99 2.66 9.35 -4.61
C GLY A 99 2.84 9.16 -6.13
N GLY A 100 1.90 9.72 -6.89
CA GLY A 100 2.01 9.80 -8.34
C GLY A 100 3.10 10.74 -8.84
N ASP A 101 3.45 11.71 -8.02
CA ASP A 101 4.50 12.71 -8.17
C ASP A 101 5.87 12.19 -7.71
N GLY A 102 5.93 10.97 -7.16
CA GLY A 102 7.16 10.37 -6.64
C GLY A 102 7.52 10.82 -5.24
N GLU A 103 6.70 11.66 -4.59
CA GLU A 103 6.91 12.09 -3.21
C GLU A 103 6.39 11.06 -2.21
N GLU A 104 6.81 11.18 -0.96
CA GLU A 104 6.40 10.29 0.12
C GLU A 104 5.25 10.88 0.92
N TYR A 105 4.33 10.01 1.36
CA TYR A 105 3.14 10.36 2.12
C TYR A 105 2.92 9.37 3.25
N ALA A 106 2.52 9.89 4.41
CA ALA A 106 2.20 9.07 5.58
C ALA A 106 0.91 9.54 6.23
N LEU A 107 0.06 8.57 6.60
CA LEU A 107 -1.12 8.80 7.40
C LEU A 107 -0.78 8.50 8.86
N VAL A 108 -0.90 9.51 9.72
CA VAL A 108 -0.61 9.40 11.17
C VAL A 108 -1.78 9.98 11.95
N GLY A 109 -2.42 9.14 12.79
CA GLY A 109 -3.56 9.57 13.59
C GLY A 109 -4.71 10.19 12.78
N GLY A 110 -4.95 9.70 11.56
CA GLY A 110 -5.96 10.25 10.65
C GLY A 110 -5.57 11.58 9.99
N ASN A 111 -4.29 11.98 10.01
CA ASN A 111 -3.83 13.17 9.31
C ASN A 111 -2.81 12.79 8.23
N LEU A 112 -2.88 13.47 7.09
CA LEU A 112 -1.96 13.23 5.98
C LEU A 112 -0.76 14.15 6.08
N TYR A 113 0.44 13.56 6.09
CA TYR A 113 1.71 14.27 6.14
C TYR A 113 2.53 14.01 4.87
N ARG A 114 3.31 15.02 4.50
CA ARG A 114 4.54 14.86 3.70
C ARG A 114 5.71 14.63 4.67
N PRO A 115 6.30 13.43 4.73
CA PRO A 115 7.37 13.12 5.67
C PRO A 115 8.66 13.90 5.33
N GLY A 116 9.31 14.44 6.34
CA GLY A 116 10.41 15.41 6.23
C GLY A 116 11.10 15.67 7.56
N SER A 117 11.95 16.70 7.61
CA SER A 117 12.59 17.16 8.84
C SER A 117 12.51 18.70 8.89
N PRO A 118 11.39 19.28 9.36
CA PRO A 118 10.21 18.62 9.92
C PRO A 118 9.24 18.09 8.84
N ALA A 119 8.34 17.17 9.24
CA ALA A 119 7.24 16.74 8.40
C ALA A 119 6.23 17.88 8.20
N SER A 120 5.63 17.98 7.00
CA SER A 120 4.61 18.96 6.69
C SER A 120 3.22 18.33 6.76
N LEU A 121 2.33 18.88 7.59
CA LEU A 121 0.91 18.51 7.60
C LEU A 121 0.25 19.04 6.33
N LEU A 122 -0.30 18.15 5.50
CA LEU A 122 -0.90 18.54 4.23
C LEU A 122 -2.39 18.85 4.33
N SER A 123 -3.10 18.26 5.30
CA SER A 123 -4.48 18.58 5.70
C SER A 123 -4.88 17.66 6.86
N PRO A 124 -5.85 18.06 7.72
CA PRO A 124 -6.50 17.11 8.60
C PRO A 124 -7.37 16.20 7.74
N ALA A 125 -7.11 14.89 7.75
CA ALA A 125 -8.02 13.95 7.13
C ALA A 125 -9.22 13.73 8.08
N ARG A 126 -9.94 14.80 8.44
CA ARG A 126 -11.21 14.68 9.15
C ARG A 126 -12.34 14.54 8.12
N LEU A 127 -12.47 13.35 7.57
CA LEU A 127 -13.77 12.88 7.08
C LEU A 127 -14.57 12.42 8.30
N GLY A 128 -15.41 13.29 8.85
CA GLY A 128 -16.39 12.94 9.89
C GLY A 128 -15.88 12.05 11.05
N THR A 129 -16.77 11.26 11.63
CA THR A 129 -16.46 10.24 12.66
C THR A 129 -15.82 8.97 12.07
N ASP A 130 -15.69 8.89 10.74
CA ASP A 130 -15.11 7.77 9.99
C ASP A 130 -13.74 8.18 9.42
N ALA A 131 -12.72 8.26 10.28
CA ALA A 131 -11.37 8.66 9.88
C ALA A 131 -10.89 7.86 8.65
N PRO A 132 -10.34 8.50 7.61
CA PRO A 132 -9.90 7.80 6.41
C PRO A 132 -8.81 6.81 6.79
N ALA A 133 -9.04 5.54 6.44
CA ALA A 133 -8.12 4.45 6.73
C ALA A 133 -7.19 4.14 5.55
N TYR A 134 -7.44 4.72 4.37
CA TYR A 134 -6.75 4.37 3.14
C TYR A 134 -6.15 5.59 2.45
N VAL A 135 -4.95 5.39 1.91
CA VAL A 135 -4.26 6.35 1.03
C VAL A 135 -4.08 5.68 -0.34
N TYR A 136 -4.35 6.42 -1.41
CA TYR A 136 -4.21 5.91 -2.77
C TYR A 136 -3.52 6.92 -3.69
N ARG A 137 -2.80 6.38 -4.67
CA ARG A 137 -1.96 7.14 -5.59
C ARG A 137 -2.83 7.88 -6.60
N LEU A 138 -2.57 9.16 -6.84
CA LEU A 138 -3.18 9.91 -7.94
C LEU A 138 -2.19 9.97 -9.11
N PRO A 139 -2.47 9.37 -10.28
CA PRO A 139 -1.53 9.41 -11.41
C PRO A 139 -1.06 10.84 -11.75
N GLY A 140 0.27 11.05 -11.81
CA GLY A 140 0.89 12.34 -12.12
C GLY A 140 0.77 13.43 -11.05
N ARG A 141 0.19 13.12 -9.88
CA ARG A 141 -0.02 14.03 -8.74
C ARG A 141 0.34 13.31 -7.44
N GLY A 142 0.12 13.89 -6.27
CA GLY A 142 0.40 13.21 -5.00
C GLY A 142 -0.48 12.00 -4.69
N VAL A 143 -1.18 12.10 -3.56
CA VAL A 143 -2.09 11.06 -3.07
C VAL A 143 -3.44 11.67 -2.73
N ALA A 144 -4.44 10.82 -2.60
CA ALA A 144 -5.70 11.13 -1.96
C ALA A 144 -5.99 10.12 -0.84
N VAL A 145 -6.92 10.48 0.03
CA VAL A 145 -7.35 9.65 1.16
C VAL A 145 -8.81 9.26 0.99
N SER A 146 -9.19 8.13 1.57
CA SER A 146 -10.56 7.61 1.52
C SER A 146 -10.88 6.79 2.78
N SER A 147 -12.15 6.74 3.14
CA SER A 147 -12.68 5.81 4.15
C SER A 147 -12.81 4.38 3.61
N LEU A 148 -12.77 4.20 2.28
CA LEU A 148 -12.86 2.91 1.59
C LEU A 148 -11.58 2.58 0.81
N PRO A 149 -11.16 1.30 0.72
CA PRO A 149 -10.05 0.90 -0.15
C PRO A 149 -10.33 1.36 -1.58
N SER A 150 -9.43 2.18 -2.13
CA SER A 150 -9.65 2.86 -3.41
C SER A 150 -8.37 2.86 -4.25
N VAL A 151 -8.51 2.90 -5.58
CA VAL A 151 -7.39 3.12 -6.51
C VAL A 151 -7.82 4.01 -7.67
N GLN A 152 -7.01 5.02 -7.98
CA GLN A 152 -7.18 5.85 -9.16
C GLN A 152 -6.34 5.31 -10.31
N THR A 153 -6.96 5.15 -11.48
CA THR A 153 -6.25 4.87 -12.74
C THR A 153 -6.56 5.95 -13.77
N GLY A 154 -5.95 5.86 -14.96
CA GLY A 154 -6.31 6.72 -16.09
C GLY A 154 -7.74 6.51 -16.59
N GLN A 155 -8.40 5.41 -16.20
CA GLN A 155 -9.77 5.08 -16.63
C GLN A 155 -10.84 5.43 -15.60
N GLY A 156 -10.46 5.86 -14.40
CA GLY A 156 -11.39 6.25 -13.34
C GLY A 156 -10.92 5.86 -11.95
N LEU A 157 -11.78 6.18 -10.98
CA LEU A 157 -11.63 5.79 -9.58
C LEU A 157 -12.38 4.48 -9.34
N TYR A 158 -11.72 3.54 -8.66
CA TYR A 158 -12.29 2.26 -8.28
C TYR A 158 -12.27 2.14 -6.77
N ARG A 159 -13.34 1.61 -6.16
CA ARG A 159 -13.42 1.41 -4.70
C ARG A 159 -14.05 0.08 -4.33
N LEU A 160 -13.67 -0.43 -3.17
CA LEU A 160 -14.32 -1.56 -2.51
C LEU A 160 -15.27 -1.04 -1.42
N THR A 161 -16.55 -1.34 -1.53
CA THR A 161 -17.58 -0.94 -0.54
C THR A 161 -17.73 -1.96 0.60
N GLY A 162 -17.05 -3.12 0.49
CA GLY A 162 -17.24 -4.28 1.36
C GLY A 162 -18.24 -5.30 0.81
N SER A 163 -19.12 -4.90 -0.13
CA SER A 163 -20.05 -5.78 -0.84
C SER A 163 -19.90 -5.73 -2.37
N ALA A 164 -19.26 -4.68 -2.90
CA ALA A 164 -18.99 -4.54 -4.32
C ALA A 164 -17.62 -3.90 -4.61
N LEU A 165 -17.12 -4.20 -5.80
CA LEU A 165 -16.10 -3.43 -6.49
C LEU A 165 -16.81 -2.49 -7.46
N GLU A 166 -16.65 -1.19 -7.25
CA GLU A 166 -17.31 -0.15 -8.05
C GLU A 166 -16.29 0.64 -8.86
N ARG A 167 -16.67 1.03 -10.08
CA ARG A 167 -16.02 2.08 -10.85
C ARG A 167 -16.88 3.33 -10.78
N LEU A 168 -16.30 4.46 -10.37
CA LEU A 168 -17.00 5.72 -10.23
C LEU A 168 -16.89 6.56 -11.50
N GLY A 169 -17.98 7.22 -11.86
CA GLY A 169 -18.05 8.26 -12.88
C GLY A 169 -17.87 9.65 -12.27
N SER A 170 -18.34 10.67 -12.99
CA SER A 170 -18.39 12.04 -12.47
C SER A 170 -19.32 12.15 -11.26
N GLY A 171 -18.88 12.83 -10.20
CA GLY A 171 -19.70 13.07 -9.00
C GLY A 171 -19.85 11.86 -8.07
N ASP A 172 -18.86 10.96 -8.04
CA ASP A 172 -18.79 9.78 -7.16
C ASP A 172 -19.93 8.75 -7.31
N GLN A 173 -20.69 8.83 -8.40
CA GLN A 173 -21.73 7.84 -8.72
C GLN A 173 -21.11 6.60 -9.38
N PRO A 174 -21.50 5.38 -8.98
CA PRO A 174 -21.02 4.17 -9.63
C PRO A 174 -21.57 4.05 -11.06
N VAL A 175 -20.67 3.87 -12.03
CA VAL A 175 -21.01 3.62 -13.45
C VAL A 175 -20.88 2.15 -13.84
N ALA A 176 -20.20 1.36 -13.01
CA ALA A 176 -20.16 -0.10 -13.09
C ALA A 176 -19.94 -0.66 -11.69
N SER A 177 -20.47 -1.85 -11.42
CA SER A 177 -20.35 -2.53 -10.13
C SER A 177 -20.35 -4.05 -10.32
N VAL A 178 -19.51 -4.77 -9.58
CA VAL A 178 -19.51 -6.23 -9.52
C VAL A 178 -19.46 -6.70 -8.07
N PRO A 179 -20.15 -7.80 -7.70
CA PRO A 179 -20.09 -8.34 -6.34
C PRO A 179 -18.67 -8.64 -5.88
N HIS A 180 -18.33 -8.13 -4.70
CA HIS A 180 -16.99 -8.30 -4.12
C HIS A 180 -17.02 -8.08 -2.60
N GLY A 181 -16.49 -9.02 -1.83
CA GLY A 181 -16.36 -8.87 -0.37
C GLY A 181 -15.34 -7.80 0.05
N PRO A 182 -15.08 -7.64 1.36
CA PRO A 182 -14.05 -6.74 1.86
C PRO A 182 -12.63 -7.18 1.42
N GLY A 183 -11.73 -6.21 1.33
CA GLY A 183 -10.36 -6.47 0.92
C GLY A 183 -9.56 -5.19 0.63
N LEU A 184 -8.44 -5.36 -0.05
CA LEU A 184 -7.60 -4.29 -0.58
C LEU A 184 -7.72 -4.23 -2.10
N ILE A 185 -7.42 -3.06 -2.67
CA ILE A 185 -7.46 -2.81 -4.10
C ILE A 185 -6.20 -2.07 -4.53
N GLY A 186 -5.72 -2.37 -5.73
CA GLY A 186 -4.61 -1.69 -6.38
C GLY A 186 -4.69 -1.81 -7.90
N ALA A 187 -3.67 -1.29 -8.59
CA ALA A 187 -3.55 -1.38 -10.03
C ALA A 187 -2.19 -1.96 -10.43
N VAL A 188 -2.19 -2.89 -11.39
CA VAL A 188 -0.98 -3.54 -11.92
C VAL A 188 -1.10 -3.66 -13.43
N GLY A 189 -0.19 -3.05 -14.19
CA GLY A 189 -0.16 -3.17 -15.65
C GLY A 189 -1.47 -2.78 -16.35
N GLY A 190 -2.17 -1.75 -15.84
CA GLY A 190 -3.47 -1.30 -16.37
C GLY A 190 -4.67 -2.13 -15.95
N ARG A 191 -4.48 -3.19 -15.15
CA ARG A 191 -5.55 -4.01 -14.56
C ARG A 191 -5.85 -3.56 -13.13
N ILE A 192 -7.10 -3.71 -12.71
CA ILE A 192 -7.51 -3.55 -11.32
C ILE A 192 -7.31 -4.88 -10.61
N VAL A 193 -6.59 -4.87 -9.50
CA VAL A 193 -6.28 -6.09 -8.73
C VAL A 193 -6.84 -5.92 -7.34
N THR A 194 -7.61 -6.89 -6.88
CA THR A 194 -8.11 -6.93 -5.51
C THR A 194 -7.49 -8.09 -4.75
N LEU A 195 -7.38 -7.92 -3.43
CA LEU A 195 -6.94 -8.93 -2.47
C LEU A 195 -8.02 -9.06 -1.40
N SER A 196 -8.69 -10.20 -1.32
CA SER A 196 -9.70 -10.44 -0.28
C SER A 196 -9.05 -10.63 1.11
N ALA A 197 -9.85 -10.51 2.17
CA ALA A 197 -9.40 -10.83 3.53
C ALA A 197 -8.88 -12.27 3.68
N ALA A 198 -9.38 -13.21 2.86
CA ALA A 198 -8.92 -14.60 2.80
C ALA A 198 -7.64 -14.79 1.95
N GLY A 199 -7.05 -13.71 1.42
CA GLY A 199 -5.84 -13.77 0.60
C GLY A 199 -6.07 -14.15 -0.86
N GLN A 200 -7.31 -14.13 -1.35
CA GLN A 200 -7.61 -14.42 -2.76
C GLN A 200 -7.35 -13.19 -3.63
N ILE A 201 -6.65 -13.39 -4.74
CA ILE A 201 -6.39 -12.35 -5.74
C ILE A 201 -7.42 -12.48 -6.86
N ARG A 202 -8.11 -11.38 -7.18
CA ARG A 202 -8.97 -11.26 -8.37
C ARG A 202 -8.45 -10.12 -9.24
N VAL A 203 -8.59 -10.27 -10.55
CA VAL A 203 -8.04 -9.34 -11.53
C VAL A 203 -9.15 -8.91 -12.48
N PHE A 204 -9.28 -7.61 -12.69
CA PHE A 204 -10.34 -7.04 -13.51
C PHE A 204 -9.74 -6.12 -14.57
N LEU A 205 -10.39 -6.10 -15.73
CA LEU A 205 -10.21 -5.06 -16.72
C LEU A 205 -10.82 -3.74 -16.21
N PRO A 206 -10.50 -2.58 -16.82
CA PRO A 206 -11.07 -1.30 -16.43
C PRO A 206 -12.60 -1.22 -16.45
N ASP A 207 -13.27 -2.07 -17.24
CA ASP A 207 -14.73 -2.18 -17.31
C ASP A 207 -15.33 -3.17 -16.28
N LEU A 208 -14.53 -3.62 -15.31
CA LEU A 208 -14.85 -4.60 -14.26
C LEU A 208 -15.12 -6.02 -14.73
N ARG A 209 -14.82 -6.38 -15.99
CA ARG A 209 -14.79 -7.79 -16.39
C ARG A 209 -13.63 -8.49 -15.72
N GLU A 210 -13.93 -9.56 -14.99
CA GLU A 210 -12.92 -10.39 -14.35
C GLU A 210 -12.15 -11.20 -15.39
N VAL A 211 -10.83 -11.26 -15.20
CA VAL A 211 -9.92 -12.04 -16.03
C VAL A 211 -9.12 -12.97 -15.13
N ARG A 212 -8.77 -14.14 -15.68
CA ARG A 212 -7.84 -15.02 -14.98
C ARG A 212 -6.45 -14.37 -14.95
N PRO A 213 -5.77 -14.39 -13.79
CA PRO A 213 -4.36 -14.03 -13.69
C PRO A 213 -3.48 -14.76 -14.71
#